data_AF-A0AB74DYK4-F1
#
_entry.id   AF-A0AB74DYK4-F1
#
_cell.length_a   1.000
_cell.length_b   1.000
_cell.length_c   1.000
_cell.angle_alpha   90.00
_cell.angle_beta   90.00
_cell.angle_gamma   90.00
#
_symmetry.space_group_name_H-M   'P 1'
#
loop_
_entity.id
_entity.type
_entity.pdbx_description
1 polymer ?
#
loop_
_entity_poly.entity_id
_entity_poly.type
_entity_poly.pdbx_seq_one_letter_code
_entity_poly.pdbx_strand_id
1 'polypeptide(L)'
;ARALFTGVAAHAISPLPSLVSAGAGLMLATLAHSVGWPIPVGGTQAIADALIADLRAHGGRLAAGVEITEPQRSVVVFDTAPTALLRVYRDKLPHRYAKALRRYRFRAGIAKVDFVLSDEIPWSDPRLRRAATLHLGGTRDQMARAEADVAAGRHADWPMVLAACPHVADPGRIDETGRRPFWT
;
A
#
# COMPACT_ATOMS: atom_id res chain seq x y z
N ALA A 1 -19.44 5.11 -13.03
CA ALA A 1 -19.56 4.15 -11.90
C ALA A 1 -18.62 2.94 -12.02
N ARG A 2 -18.69 2.11 -13.09
CA ARG A 2 -17.89 0.87 -13.20
C ARG A 2 -16.37 1.07 -13.12
N ALA A 3 -15.84 2.10 -13.78
CA ALA A 3 -14.41 2.42 -13.73
C ALA A 3 -13.97 2.80 -12.30
N LEU A 4 -14.67 3.74 -11.66
CA LEU A 4 -14.42 4.15 -10.28
C LEU A 4 -14.36 2.95 -9.32
N PHE A 5 -15.36 2.07 -9.34
CA PHE A 5 -15.35 0.89 -8.47
C PHE A 5 -14.19 -0.07 -8.78
N THR A 6 -13.82 -0.20 -10.06
CA THR A 6 -12.70 -1.07 -10.46
C THR A 6 -11.37 -0.53 -9.93
N GLY A 7 -11.17 0.79 -9.92
CA GLY A 7 -9.99 1.42 -9.30
C GLY A 7 -9.88 1.13 -7.81
N VAL A 8 -11.00 1.22 -7.08
CA VAL A 8 -11.05 0.85 -5.64
C VAL A 8 -10.79 -0.65 -5.46
N ALA A 9 -11.40 -1.51 -6.28
CA ALA A 9 -11.24 -2.96 -6.19
C ALA A 9 -9.82 -3.46 -6.51
N ALA A 10 -9.03 -2.70 -7.29
CA ALA A 10 -7.65 -3.05 -7.62
C ALA A 10 -6.72 -3.13 -6.39
N HIS A 11 -7.13 -2.57 -5.24
CA HIS A 11 -6.35 -2.61 -3.99
C HIS A 11 -6.16 -4.03 -3.45
N ALA A 12 -6.98 -4.99 -3.89
CA ALA A 12 -6.90 -6.37 -3.45
C ALA A 12 -5.71 -7.15 -4.04
N ILE A 13 -5.02 -6.61 -5.06
CA ILE A 13 -3.90 -7.27 -5.75
C ILE A 13 -4.27 -8.71 -6.15
N SER A 14 -5.42 -8.81 -6.82
CA SER A 14 -6.10 -10.05 -7.16
C SER A 14 -6.75 -9.90 -8.55
N PRO A 15 -6.93 -10.99 -9.32
CA PRO A 15 -7.54 -10.91 -10.64
C PRO A 15 -8.83 -10.07 -10.66
N LEU A 16 -9.00 -9.27 -11.70
CA LEU A 16 -10.18 -8.45 -11.94
C LEU A 16 -10.94 -8.99 -13.15
N PRO A 17 -12.18 -9.47 -12.99
CA PRO A 17 -12.97 -9.55 -11.76
C PRO A 17 -12.64 -10.77 -10.89
N SER A 18 -12.83 -10.65 -9.57
CA SER A 18 -12.88 -11.78 -8.63
C SER A 18 -13.75 -11.45 -7.41
N LEU A 19 -14.21 -12.47 -6.68
CA LEU A 19 -14.97 -12.28 -5.44
C LEU A 19 -14.15 -11.53 -4.37
N VAL A 20 -12.85 -11.83 -4.29
CA VAL A 20 -11.92 -11.16 -3.37
C VAL A 20 -11.84 -9.67 -3.68
N SER A 21 -11.60 -9.31 -4.94
CA SER A 21 -11.51 -7.90 -5.34
C SER A 21 -12.85 -7.17 -5.22
N ALA A 22 -13.97 -7.85 -5.48
CA ALA A 22 -15.30 -7.28 -5.30
C ALA A 22 -15.61 -6.99 -3.82
N GLY A 23 -15.31 -7.93 -2.92
CA GLY A 23 -15.49 -7.76 -1.48
C GLY A 23 -14.63 -6.64 -0.91
N ALA A 24 -13.33 -6.64 -1.22
CA ALA A 24 -12.40 -5.58 -0.81
C ALA A 24 -12.81 -4.21 -1.38
N GLY A 25 -13.17 -4.16 -2.67
CA GLY A 25 -13.63 -2.94 -3.32
C GLY A 25 -14.90 -2.38 -2.68
N LEU A 26 -15.86 -3.24 -2.33
CA LEU A 26 -17.08 -2.82 -1.64
C LEU A 26 -16.77 -2.28 -0.24
N MET A 27 -15.97 -3.00 0.55
CA MET A 27 -15.55 -2.55 1.88
C MET A 27 -14.87 -1.16 1.83
N LEU A 28 -13.88 -0.99 0.95
CA LEU A 28 -13.15 0.26 0.81
C LEU A 28 -14.04 1.40 0.30
N ALA A 29 -14.92 1.12 -0.67
CA ALA A 29 -15.88 2.11 -1.16
C ALA A 29 -16.88 2.52 -0.08
N THR A 30 -17.36 1.58 0.75
CA THR A 30 -18.23 1.88 1.88
C THR A 30 -17.53 2.78 2.90
N LEU A 31 -16.29 2.47 3.28
CA LEU A 31 -15.51 3.31 4.20
C LEU A 31 -15.31 4.73 3.63
N ALA A 32 -15.03 4.84 2.33
CA ALA A 32 -14.91 6.14 1.66
C ALA A 32 -16.18 6.99 1.76
N HIS A 33 -17.36 6.37 1.76
CA HIS A 33 -18.64 7.07 1.83
C HIS A 33 -19.15 7.28 3.26
N SER A 34 -18.73 6.46 4.22
CA SER A 34 -19.20 6.56 5.61
C SER A 34 -18.38 7.57 6.42
N VAL A 35 -17.06 7.40 6.44
CA VAL A 35 -16.13 8.21 7.24
C VAL A 35 -15.04 8.87 6.39
N GLY A 36 -14.95 8.52 5.11
CA GLY A 36 -13.87 8.94 4.23
C GLY A 36 -12.63 8.08 4.37
N TRP A 37 -11.56 8.50 3.69
CA TRP A 37 -10.22 7.93 3.86
C TRP A 37 -9.34 8.96 4.55
N PRO A 38 -9.18 8.86 5.88
CA PRO A 38 -8.40 9.84 6.64
C PRO A 38 -6.91 9.76 6.24
N ILE A 39 -6.27 10.92 6.22
CA ILE A 39 -4.84 11.06 5.94
C ILE A 39 -4.18 11.65 7.18
N PRO A 40 -3.16 11.00 7.76
CA PRO A 40 -2.44 11.55 8.90
C PRO A 40 -1.63 12.78 8.50
N VAL A 41 -1.84 13.89 9.20
CA VAL A 41 -0.94 15.06 9.14
C VAL A 41 0.45 14.65 9.61
N GLY A 42 1.50 15.05 8.88
CA GLY A 42 2.86 14.53 9.08
C GLY A 42 3.12 13.18 8.40
N GLY A 43 2.08 12.52 7.87
CA GLY A 43 2.18 11.30 7.07
C GLY A 43 2.24 10.04 7.91
N THR A 44 2.64 8.93 7.29
CA THR A 44 2.63 7.60 7.93
C THR A 44 3.56 7.51 9.14
N GLN A 45 4.58 8.38 9.24
CA GLN A 45 5.43 8.49 10.43
C GLN A 45 4.62 8.78 11.69
N ALA A 46 3.59 9.64 11.62
CA ALA A 46 2.74 9.96 12.77
C ALA A 46 2.01 8.73 13.33
N ILE A 47 1.64 7.79 12.47
CA ILE A 47 1.03 6.52 12.88
C ILE A 47 2.08 5.66 13.62
N ALA A 48 3.28 5.53 13.05
CA ALA A 48 4.36 4.76 13.67
C ALA A 48 4.77 5.34 15.04
N ASP A 49 4.90 6.67 15.12
CA ASP A 49 5.24 7.38 16.36
C ASP A 49 4.17 7.16 17.45
N ALA A 50 2.88 7.25 17.08
CA ALA A 50 1.78 7.00 18.00
C ALA A 50 1.80 5.56 18.54
N LEU A 51 2.02 4.57 17.67
CA LEU A 51 2.11 3.16 18.08
C LEU A 51 3.34 2.89 18.96
N ILE A 52 4.48 3.50 18.67
CA ILE A 52 5.70 3.37 19.49
C ILE A 52 5.50 4.05 20.85
N ALA A 53 4.83 5.20 20.90
CA ALA A 53 4.50 5.87 22.16
C ALA A 53 3.59 5.00 23.03
N ASP A 54 2.53 4.42 22.45
CA ASP A 54 1.62 3.52 23.14
C ASP A 54 2.33 2.26 23.65
N LEU A 55 3.18 1.65 22.83
CA LEU A 55 4.03 0.52 23.22
C LEU A 55 4.87 0.84 24.45
N ARG A 56 5.54 2.01 24.47
CA ARG A 56 6.38 2.45 25.59
C ARG A 56 5.56 2.75 26.85
N ALA A 57 4.38 3.35 26.70
CA ALA A 57 3.46 3.62 27.81
C ALA A 57 3.03 2.33 28.52
N HIS A 58 2.96 1.20 27.79
CA HIS A 58 2.64 -0.12 28.31
C HIS A 58 3.88 -0.98 28.63
N GLY A 59 5.05 -0.36 28.83
CA GLY A 59 6.28 -1.04 29.26
C GLY A 59 7.02 -1.81 28.16
N GLY A 60 6.58 -1.68 26.91
CA GLY A 60 7.25 -2.26 25.76
C GLY A 60 8.59 -1.57 25.46
N ARG A 61 9.51 -2.31 24.84
CA ARG A 61 10.84 -1.84 24.46
C ARG A 61 11.02 -1.94 22.95
N LEU A 62 11.63 -0.93 22.37
CA LEU A 62 11.99 -0.89 20.95
C LEU A 62 13.52 -1.02 20.82
N ALA A 63 13.96 -1.95 19.98
CA ALA A 63 15.34 -2.04 19.51
C ALA A 63 15.34 -1.88 17.99
N ALA A 64 16.10 -0.90 17.49
CA ALA A 64 16.25 -0.63 16.06
C ALA A 64 17.68 -0.98 15.61
N GLY A 65 17.86 -1.23 14.31
CA GLY A 65 19.17 -1.59 13.75
C GLY A 65 19.66 -3.00 14.13
N VAL A 66 18.76 -3.86 14.62
CA VAL A 66 19.08 -5.25 15.00
C VAL A 66 18.44 -6.21 14.01
N GLU A 67 19.24 -6.92 13.22
CA GLU A 67 18.75 -8.04 12.41
C GLU A 67 18.61 -9.30 13.29
N ILE A 68 17.41 -9.89 13.31
CA ILE A 68 17.17 -11.15 14.01
C ILE A 68 17.56 -12.31 13.08
N THR A 69 18.66 -12.97 13.41
CA THR A 69 19.22 -14.09 12.62
C THR A 69 19.08 -15.45 13.30
N GLU A 70 18.73 -15.47 14.59
CA GLU A 70 18.66 -16.69 15.41
C GLU A 70 17.28 -16.85 16.09
N PRO A 71 16.82 -18.11 16.30
CA PRO A 71 15.56 -18.41 16.95
C PRO A 71 15.47 -17.89 18.38
N GLN A 72 14.33 -17.32 18.73
CA GLN A 72 14.02 -16.92 20.10
C GLN A 72 13.30 -18.06 20.85
N ARG A 73 13.53 -18.16 22.16
CA ARG A 73 12.95 -19.21 23.01
C ARG A 73 11.54 -18.88 23.55
N SER A 74 11.12 -17.64 23.39
CA SER A 74 9.84 -17.09 23.86
C SER A 74 8.75 -17.18 22.78
N VAL A 75 7.53 -16.79 23.16
CA VAL A 75 6.48 -16.50 22.17
C VAL A 75 6.94 -15.33 21.30
N VAL A 76 6.96 -15.54 19.99
CA VAL A 76 7.39 -14.54 19.01
C VAL A 76 6.37 -14.40 17.90
N VAL A 77 6.15 -13.15 17.49
CA VAL A 77 5.34 -12.79 16.33
C VAL A 77 6.28 -12.15 15.32
N PHE A 78 6.32 -12.73 14.11
CA PHE A 78 7.09 -12.18 13.00
C PHE A 78 6.15 -11.39 12.09
N ASP A 79 6.29 -10.07 12.10
CA ASP A 79 5.70 -9.18 11.08
C ASP A 79 6.69 -8.99 9.91
N THR A 80 7.14 -10.10 9.33
CA THR A 80 8.11 -10.13 8.23
C THR A 80 7.61 -11.01 7.10
N ALA A 81 8.31 -11.01 5.96
CA ALA A 81 8.00 -11.92 4.87
C ALA A 81 8.01 -13.38 5.37
N PRO A 82 7.07 -14.25 4.94
CA PRO A 82 7.01 -15.64 5.41
C PRO A 82 8.32 -16.42 5.22
N THR A 83 9.11 -16.05 4.21
CA THR A 83 10.41 -16.64 3.91
C THR A 83 11.50 -16.26 4.91
N ALA A 84 11.34 -15.21 5.71
CA ALA A 84 12.31 -14.81 6.73
C ALA A 84 12.52 -15.91 7.78
N LEU A 85 11.47 -16.64 8.14
CA LEU A 85 11.53 -17.75 9.10
C LEU A 85 12.47 -18.87 8.62
N LEU A 86 12.62 -19.06 7.31
CA LEU A 86 13.54 -20.06 6.75
C LEU A 86 15.00 -19.73 7.09
N ARG A 87 15.38 -18.45 7.14
CA ARG A 87 16.72 -18.00 7.51
C ARG A 87 16.95 -18.09 9.02
N VAL A 88 15.96 -17.71 9.82
CA VAL A 88 16.06 -17.64 11.28
C VAL A 88 16.01 -19.04 11.91
N TYR A 89 15.02 -19.86 11.54
CA TYR A 89 14.79 -21.17 12.17
C TYR A 89 15.44 -22.33 11.44
N ARG A 90 15.84 -22.18 10.18
CA ARG A 90 16.60 -23.15 9.40
C ARG A 90 16.02 -24.58 9.49
N ASP A 91 16.80 -25.51 10.05
CA ASP A 91 16.50 -26.92 10.26
C ASP A 91 15.53 -27.20 11.43
N LYS A 92 15.27 -26.19 12.28
CA LYS A 92 14.31 -26.30 13.39
C LYS A 92 12.85 -26.17 12.94
N LEU A 93 12.59 -25.78 11.69
CA LEU A 93 11.24 -25.76 11.14
C LEU A 93 10.82 -27.18 10.72
N PRO A 94 9.58 -27.60 11.01
CA PRO A 94 9.03 -28.84 10.47
C PRO A 94 9.16 -28.87 8.94
N HIS A 95 9.64 -29.99 8.38
CA HIS A 95 9.97 -30.10 6.96
C HIS A 95 8.80 -29.68 6.03
N ARG A 96 7.57 -30.10 6.34
CA ARG A 96 6.37 -29.74 5.57
C ARG A 96 6.10 -28.24 5.59
N TYR A 97 6.30 -27.59 6.74
CA TYR A 97 6.10 -26.16 6.89
C TYR A 97 7.18 -25.37 6.14
N ALA A 98 8.45 -25.75 6.29
CA ALA A 98 9.54 -25.13 5.52
C ALA A 98 9.34 -25.25 4.00
N LYS A 99 8.78 -26.39 3.53
CA LYS A 99 8.41 -26.57 2.12
C LYS A 99 7.27 -25.64 1.68
N ALA A 100 6.29 -25.39 2.54
CA ALA A 100 5.21 -24.43 2.27
C ALA A 100 5.73 -23.00 2.14
N LEU A 101 6.57 -22.56 3.09
CA LEU A 101 7.19 -21.22 3.05
C LEU A 101 8.06 -21.02 1.80
N ARG A 102 8.83 -22.04 1.39
CA ARG A 102 9.64 -21.99 0.16
C ARG A 102 8.83 -21.86 -1.13
N ARG A 103 7.55 -22.27 -1.10
CA ARG A 103 6.64 -22.17 -2.25
C ARG A 103 5.83 -20.87 -2.25
N TYR A 104 6.02 -20.01 -1.26
CA TYR A 104 5.35 -18.73 -1.21
C TYR A 104 5.75 -17.89 -2.43
N ARG A 105 4.75 -17.40 -3.16
CA ARG A 105 4.95 -16.52 -4.32
C ARG A 105 4.50 -15.12 -3.95
N PHE A 106 5.44 -14.18 -4.00
CA PHE A 106 5.10 -12.77 -3.95
C PHE A 106 4.25 -12.41 -5.18
N ARG A 107 3.21 -11.61 -4.96
CA ARG A 107 2.31 -11.15 -6.02
C ARG A 107 2.88 -9.90 -6.69
N ALA A 108 2.05 -9.17 -7.43
CA ALA A 108 2.44 -7.94 -8.10
C ALA A 108 3.20 -7.01 -7.14
N GLY A 109 4.34 -6.51 -7.61
CA GLY A 109 5.07 -5.44 -6.96
C GLY A 109 4.49 -4.07 -7.31
N ILE A 110 5.03 -3.03 -6.67
CA ILE A 110 4.69 -1.63 -6.96
C ILE A 110 5.96 -0.95 -7.46
N ALA A 111 5.83 -0.15 -8.51
CA ALA A 111 6.85 0.80 -8.92
C ALA A 111 6.38 2.20 -8.54
N LYS A 112 7.05 2.81 -7.57
CA LYS A 112 6.68 4.13 -7.05
C LYS A 112 7.58 5.21 -7.65
N VAL A 113 7.00 6.33 -8.03
CA VAL A 113 7.74 7.54 -8.43
C VAL A 113 7.27 8.71 -7.57
N ASP A 114 8.23 9.38 -6.93
CA ASP A 114 8.00 10.57 -6.12
C ASP A 114 8.45 11.81 -6.90
N PHE A 115 7.53 12.77 -7.04
CA PHE A 115 7.73 14.03 -7.72
C PHE A 115 7.67 15.19 -6.73
N VAL A 116 8.43 16.24 -7.05
CA VAL A 116 8.29 17.57 -6.45
C VAL A 116 7.76 18.50 -7.53
N LEU A 117 6.50 18.89 -7.40
CA LEU A 117 5.81 19.74 -8.37
C LEU A 117 6.01 21.21 -8.01
N SER A 118 6.27 22.05 -9.00
CA SER A 118 6.33 23.50 -8.84
C SER A 118 4.95 24.16 -8.70
N ASP A 119 3.89 23.50 -9.16
CA ASP A 119 2.51 24.00 -9.11
C ASP A 119 1.50 22.84 -9.07
N GLU A 120 0.21 23.14 -8.94
CA GLU A 120 -0.87 22.15 -9.03
C GLU A 120 -0.97 21.49 -10.40
N ILE A 121 -1.43 20.24 -10.41
CA ILE A 121 -1.76 19.54 -11.65
C ILE A 121 -3.00 20.22 -12.28
N PRO A 122 -2.93 20.64 -13.55
CA PRO A 122 -4.03 21.31 -14.24
C PRO A 122 -5.09 20.29 -14.70
N TRP A 123 -5.75 19.63 -13.73
CA TRP A 123 -6.83 18.68 -14.00
C TRP A 123 -7.93 19.30 -14.86
N SER A 124 -8.34 18.59 -15.91
CA SER A 124 -9.44 19.03 -16.79
C SER A 124 -10.77 19.15 -16.02
N ASP A 125 -10.99 18.33 -14.98
CA ASP A 125 -12.06 18.51 -14.01
C ASP A 125 -11.51 19.18 -12.74
N PRO A 126 -11.87 20.44 -12.44
CA PRO A 126 -11.37 21.17 -11.28
C PRO A 126 -11.66 20.50 -9.93
N ARG A 127 -12.68 19.62 -9.85
CA ARG A 127 -13.03 18.91 -8.61
C ARG A 127 -11.90 17.98 -8.16
N LEU A 128 -11.09 17.47 -9.09
CA LEU A 128 -9.99 16.57 -8.79
C LEU A 128 -8.86 17.23 -7.99
N ARG A 129 -8.76 18.56 -7.99
CA ARG A 129 -7.82 19.31 -7.13
C ARG A 129 -8.09 19.12 -5.64
N ARG A 130 -9.29 18.66 -5.27
CA ARG A 130 -9.68 18.40 -3.88
C ARG A 130 -9.46 16.94 -3.47
N ALA A 131 -9.05 16.07 -4.38
CA ALA A 131 -8.79 14.67 -4.10
C ALA A 131 -7.33 14.49 -3.69
N ALA A 132 -7.12 13.95 -2.49
CA ALA A 132 -5.77 13.62 -2.02
C ALA A 132 -5.26 12.28 -2.58
N THR A 133 -6.15 11.39 -3.05
CA THR A 133 -5.81 10.12 -3.71
C THR A 133 -6.65 9.95 -4.97
N LEU A 134 -6.04 9.42 -6.03
CA LEU A 134 -6.62 9.26 -7.36
C LEU A 134 -6.30 7.85 -7.90
N HIS A 135 -7.29 7.20 -8.49
CA HIS A 135 -7.11 5.96 -9.25
C HIS A 135 -7.11 6.29 -10.74
N LEU A 136 -5.96 6.14 -11.39
CA LEU A 136 -5.76 6.48 -12.79
C LEU A 136 -5.53 5.18 -13.59
N GLY A 137 -6.51 4.79 -14.41
CA GLY A 137 -6.40 3.57 -15.24
C GLY A 137 -7.37 3.49 -16.40
N GLY A 138 -8.03 4.60 -16.73
CA GLY A 138 -8.99 4.69 -17.84
C GLY A 138 -10.30 3.95 -17.56
N THR A 139 -10.73 3.14 -18.53
CA THR A 139 -11.96 2.35 -18.45
C THR A 139 -11.76 1.07 -17.63
N ARG A 140 -12.85 0.48 -17.14
CA ARG A 140 -12.81 -0.82 -16.44
C ARG A 140 -12.05 -1.90 -17.22
N ASP A 141 -12.25 -1.96 -18.53
CA ASP A 141 -11.66 -3.01 -19.36
C ASP A 141 -10.14 -2.79 -19.54
N GLN A 142 -9.69 -1.53 -19.59
CA GLN A 142 -8.26 -1.20 -19.58
C GLN A 142 -7.61 -1.63 -18.26
N MET A 143 -8.24 -1.29 -17.12
CA MET A 143 -7.74 -1.70 -15.80
C MET A 143 -7.67 -3.23 -15.66
N ALA A 144 -8.74 -3.93 -16.06
CA ALA A 144 -8.78 -5.39 -15.98
C ALA A 144 -7.70 -6.05 -16.84
N ARG A 145 -7.41 -5.49 -18.04
CA ARG A 145 -6.32 -5.95 -18.90
C ARG A 145 -4.95 -5.69 -18.28
N ALA A 146 -4.71 -4.49 -17.77
CA ALA A 146 -3.46 -4.13 -17.11
C ALA A 146 -3.17 -5.04 -15.91
N GLU A 147 -4.15 -5.27 -15.03
CA GLU A 147 -4.01 -6.19 -13.90
C GLU A 147 -3.80 -7.65 -14.35
N ALA A 148 -4.39 -8.07 -15.47
CA ALA A 148 -4.16 -9.40 -16.02
C ALA A 148 -2.75 -9.57 -16.58
N ASP A 149 -2.19 -8.53 -17.23
CA ASP A 149 -0.80 -8.53 -17.70
C ASP A 149 0.17 -8.62 -16.52
N VAL A 150 -0.04 -7.80 -15.49
CA VAL A 150 0.77 -7.81 -14.26
C VAL A 150 0.67 -9.16 -13.54
N ALA A 151 -0.54 -9.73 -13.43
CA ALA A 151 -0.75 -11.06 -12.83
C ALA A 151 -0.04 -12.17 -13.62
N ALA A 152 0.14 -12.01 -14.92
CA ALA A 152 0.90 -12.91 -15.79
C ALA A 152 2.41 -12.61 -15.79
N GLY A 153 2.89 -11.67 -14.98
CA GLY A 153 4.31 -11.30 -14.87
C GLY A 153 4.82 -10.42 -16.00
N ARG A 154 3.92 -9.72 -16.72
CA ARG A 154 4.26 -8.76 -17.77
C ARG A 154 4.12 -7.32 -17.27
N HIS A 155 4.81 -6.40 -17.92
CA HIS A 155 4.54 -4.97 -17.77
C HIS A 155 3.32 -4.60 -18.60
N ALA A 156 2.37 -3.88 -17.99
CA ALA A 156 1.24 -3.31 -18.71
C ALA A 156 1.68 -1.99 -19.38
N ASP A 157 1.34 -1.80 -20.65
CA ASP A 157 1.63 -0.54 -21.37
C ASP A 157 0.88 0.66 -20.76
N TRP A 158 -0.32 0.40 -20.22
CA TRP A 158 -1.18 1.38 -19.57
C TRP A 158 -1.55 0.88 -18.16
N PRO A 159 -0.64 0.99 -17.18
CA PRO A 159 -0.84 0.42 -15.86
C PRO A 159 -1.91 1.16 -15.07
N MET A 160 -2.46 0.46 -14.07
CA MET A 160 -3.19 1.11 -12.98
C MET A 160 -2.21 1.92 -12.14
N VAL A 161 -2.49 3.20 -11.97
CA VAL A 161 -1.69 4.11 -11.16
C VAL A 161 -2.51 4.62 -9.98
N LEU A 162 -1.94 4.45 -8.79
CA LEU A 162 -2.41 5.06 -7.56
C LEU A 162 -1.63 6.35 -7.34
N ALA A 163 -2.27 7.48 -7.58
CA ALA A 163 -1.63 8.78 -7.44
C ALA A 163 -2.10 9.48 -6.15
N ALA A 164 -1.22 10.22 -5.49
CA ALA A 164 -1.60 11.00 -4.32
C ALA A 164 -0.99 12.40 -4.27
N CYS A 165 -1.81 13.32 -3.79
CA CYS A 165 -1.52 14.73 -3.54
C CYS A 165 -1.67 14.98 -2.03
N PRO A 166 -0.72 14.55 -1.18
CA PRO A 166 -0.90 14.59 0.27
C PRO A 166 -1.00 16.02 0.82
N HIS A 167 -0.47 17.02 0.10
CA HIS A 167 -0.59 18.44 0.47
C HIS A 167 -2.04 18.94 0.52
N VAL A 168 -2.96 18.27 -0.17
CA VAL A 168 -4.40 18.60 -0.13
C VAL A 168 -4.98 18.40 1.27
N ALA A 169 -4.50 17.39 2.01
CA ALA A 169 -4.93 17.10 3.37
C ALA A 169 -3.95 17.63 4.43
N ASP A 170 -2.68 17.85 4.06
CA ASP A 170 -1.61 18.31 4.94
C ASP A 170 -0.84 19.47 4.27
N PRO A 171 -1.36 20.72 4.34
CA PRO A 171 -0.78 21.87 3.65
C PRO A 171 0.65 22.21 4.08
N GLY A 172 1.09 21.74 5.26
CA GLY A 172 2.47 21.89 5.73
C GLY A 172 3.50 21.15 4.88
N ARG A 173 3.06 20.34 3.91
CA ARG A 173 3.91 19.68 2.90
C ARG A 173 4.30 20.59 1.74
N ILE A 174 3.71 21.77 1.63
CA ILE A 174 4.10 22.78 0.66
C ILE A 174 5.28 23.54 1.23
N ASP A 175 6.39 23.58 0.51
CA ASP A 175 7.57 24.31 0.97
C ASP A 175 7.42 25.84 0.80
N GLU A 176 8.37 26.59 1.34
CA GLU A 176 8.39 28.06 1.33
C GLU A 176 8.33 28.66 -0.09
N THR A 177 8.76 27.90 -1.10
CA THR A 177 8.74 28.31 -2.51
C THR A 177 7.48 27.87 -3.25
N GLY A 178 6.53 27.23 -2.56
CA GLY A 178 5.29 26.73 -3.12
C GLY A 178 5.40 25.35 -3.79
N ARG A 179 6.54 24.65 -3.68
CA ARG A 179 6.67 23.30 -4.25
C ARG A 179 5.95 22.28 -3.37
N ARG A 180 5.38 21.25 -3.99
CA ARG A 180 4.52 20.27 -3.31
C ARG A 180 4.77 18.84 -3.78
N PRO A 181 4.65 17.84 -2.89
CA PRO A 181 4.88 16.45 -3.25
C PRO A 181 3.70 15.87 -4.06
N PHE A 182 4.02 15.00 -5.00
CA PHE A 182 3.08 14.13 -5.69
C PHE A 182 3.73 12.77 -5.87
N TRP A 183 3.02 11.68 -5.65
CA TRP A 183 3.56 10.35 -5.92
C TRP A 183 2.57 9.49 -6.68
N THR A 184 3.13 8.54 -7.43
CA THR A 184 2.41 7.53 -8.23
C THR A 184 2.94 6.14 -7.94
#